data_AF-A0A9D9UE13-F1
#
_entry.id   AF-A0A9D9UE13-F1
#
_cell.length_a   1.000
_cell.length_b   1.000
_cell.length_c   1.000
_cell.angle_alpha   90.00
_cell.angle_beta   90.00
_cell.angle_gamma   90.00
#
_symmetry.space_group_name_H-M   'P 1'
#
loop_
_entity.id
_entity.type
_entity.pdbx_description
1 polymer ?
#
loop_
_entity_poly.entity_id
_entity_poly.type
_entity_poly.pdbx_seq_one_letter_code
_entity_poly.pdbx_strand_id
1 'polypeptide(L)'
;MITIRRGLDLPISGEPEQRVHEGPRVRTVALLGPDYHGVKPSMAVQPGDRVARGQVLFTDRKAEGVQFTAPAAGTIAAINRGPKRVLLSVVI
;
A
#
# COMPACT_ATOMS: atom_id res chain seq x y z
N MET A 1 20.23 -8.67 31.50
CA MET A 1 21.27 -8.11 30.60
C MET A 1 20.66 -6.92 29.88
N ILE A 2 21.13 -5.69 30.13
CA ILE A 2 20.54 -4.46 29.56
C ILE A 2 21.25 -4.13 28.25
N THR A 3 20.51 -3.99 27.15
CA THR A 3 21.07 -3.62 25.84
C THR A 3 21.07 -2.10 25.69
N ILE A 4 22.23 -1.47 25.84
CA ILE A 4 22.39 -0.03 25.63
C ILE A 4 22.55 0.22 24.12
N ARG A 5 21.57 0.92 23.52
CA ARG A 5 21.64 1.36 22.12
C ARG A 5 22.22 2.78 22.09
N ARG A 6 23.33 2.99 21.37
CA ARG A 6 23.94 4.33 21.18
C ARG A 6 23.14 5.14 20.13
N GLY A 7 21.89 5.44 20.45
CA GLY A 7 21.01 6.29 19.64
C GLY A 7 20.96 7.72 20.21
N LEU A 8 20.61 8.67 19.34
CA LEU A 8 20.26 10.04 19.73
C LEU A 8 18.74 10.16 19.69
N ASP A 9 18.14 10.73 20.73
CA ASP A 9 16.72 11.10 20.70
C ASP A 9 16.52 12.27 19.74
N LEU A 10 15.61 12.11 18.77
CA LEU A 10 15.35 13.13 17.77
C LEU A 10 14.55 14.27 18.40
N PRO A 11 15.05 15.53 18.42
CA PRO A 11 14.35 16.66 19.04
C PRO A 11 13.29 17.21 18.08
N ILE A 12 12.21 16.46 17.86
CA ILE A 12 11.09 16.85 16.99
C ILE A 12 9.85 17.18 17.82
N SER A 13 9.23 18.33 17.52
CA SER A 13 7.96 18.73 18.11
C SER A 13 6.77 18.09 17.38
N GLY A 14 5.62 18.00 18.06
CA GLY A 14 4.37 17.48 17.47
C GLY A 14 4.06 16.03 17.81
N GLU A 15 4.47 15.58 18.99
CA GLU A 15 4.11 14.25 19.49
C GLU A 15 2.58 14.06 19.50
N PRO A 16 2.07 12.93 18.99
CA PRO A 16 0.64 12.68 19.01
C PRO A 16 0.17 12.35 20.43
N GLU A 17 -1.06 12.76 20.77
CA GLU A 17 -1.73 12.25 21.95
C GLU A 17 -1.87 10.72 21.83
N GLN A 18 -1.49 10.00 22.89
CA GLN A 18 -1.58 8.54 22.94
C GLN A 18 -3.01 8.07 23.22
N ARG A 19 -3.94 8.50 22.37
CA ARG A 19 -5.38 8.21 22.42
C ARG A 19 -5.90 7.95 21.01
N VAL A 20 -6.76 6.94 20.87
CA VAL A 20 -7.39 6.59 19.60
C VAL A 20 -8.69 7.37 19.45
N HIS A 21 -8.87 8.00 18.29
CA HIS A 21 -10.08 8.71 17.89
C HIS A 21 -10.58 8.19 16.54
N GLU A 22 -11.85 8.40 16.24
CA GLU A 22 -12.33 8.21 14.87
C GLU A 22 -11.67 9.23 13.93
N GLY A 23 -11.05 8.71 12.88
CA GLY A 23 -10.47 9.53 11.83
C GLY A 23 -11.52 10.05 10.84
N PRO A 24 -11.13 10.94 9.91
CA PRO A 24 -12.00 11.38 8.85
C PRO A 24 -12.44 10.22 7.96
N ARG A 25 -13.65 10.33 7.38
CA ARG A 25 -14.19 9.30 6.49
C ARG A 25 -13.34 9.15 5.22
N VAL A 26 -12.72 7.99 5.05
CA VAL A 26 -11.96 7.62 3.85
C VAL A 26 -12.91 7.09 2.77
N ARG A 27 -12.75 7.56 1.53
CA ARG A 27 -13.58 7.16 0.38
C ARG A 27 -12.81 6.37 -0.69
N THR A 28 -11.49 6.43 -0.64
CA THR A 28 -10.61 5.90 -1.68
C THR A 28 -9.36 5.38 -1.00
N VAL A 29 -8.91 4.21 -1.43
CA VAL A 29 -7.71 3.57 -0.90
C VAL A 29 -6.81 3.11 -2.03
N ALA A 30 -5.52 2.94 -1.75
CA ALA A 30 -4.61 2.45 -2.77
C ALA A 30 -3.52 1.55 -2.18
N LEU A 31 -3.06 0.59 -2.99
CA LEU A 31 -1.76 -0.03 -2.81
C LEU A 31 -0.72 0.76 -3.57
N LEU A 32 0.41 1.06 -2.93
CA LEU A 32 1.52 1.79 -3.54
C LEU A 32 2.58 0.79 -4.02
N GLY A 33 2.90 0.83 -5.30
CA GLY A 33 3.98 0.00 -5.86
C GLY A 33 5.35 0.25 -5.23
N PRO A 34 5.75 1.51 -4.92
CA PRO A 34 7.03 1.83 -4.29
C PRO A 34 7.27 1.23 -2.91
N ASP A 35 6.21 0.86 -2.18
CA ASP A 35 6.32 0.24 -0.85
C ASP A 35 6.92 -1.18 -0.92
N TYR A 36 6.93 -1.78 -2.11
CA TYR A 36 7.41 -3.14 -2.32
C TYR A 36 8.69 -3.16 -3.16
N HIS A 37 9.83 -3.30 -2.49
CA HIS A 37 11.13 -3.36 -3.15
C HIS A 37 11.24 -4.55 -4.11
N GLY A 38 11.61 -4.25 -5.35
CA GLY A 38 11.96 -5.27 -6.35
C GLY A 38 10.79 -5.96 -7.05
N VAL A 39 9.54 -5.65 -6.67
CA VAL A 39 8.33 -6.24 -7.23
C VAL A 39 8.18 -5.92 -8.72
N LYS A 40 7.86 -6.95 -9.51
CA LYS A 40 7.46 -6.82 -10.91
C LYS A 40 5.98 -7.19 -11.05
N PRO A 41 5.07 -6.20 -11.00
CA PRO A 41 3.64 -6.48 -10.90
C PRO A 41 3.07 -7.07 -12.19
N SER A 42 2.31 -8.16 -12.04
CA SER A 42 1.39 -8.67 -13.07
C SER A 42 -0.03 -8.37 -12.63
N MET A 43 -0.73 -7.51 -13.38
CA MET A 43 -2.07 -7.07 -13.01
C MET A 43 -3.10 -8.19 -13.21
N ALA A 44 -4.00 -8.34 -12.24
CA ALA A 44 -5.19 -9.19 -12.32
C ALA A 44 -6.49 -8.37 -12.54
N VAL A 45 -6.38 -7.04 -12.51
CA VAL A 45 -7.50 -6.09 -12.65
C VAL A 45 -7.14 -4.93 -13.57
N GLN A 46 -8.16 -4.20 -14.01
CA GLN A 46 -8.08 -2.98 -14.81
C GLN A 46 -9.04 -1.89 -14.27
N PRO A 47 -8.85 -0.61 -14.64
CA PRO A 47 -9.78 0.46 -14.24
C PRO A 47 -11.22 0.14 -14.67
N GLY A 48 -12.17 0.36 -13.78
CA GLY A 48 -13.58 0.02 -13.95
C GLY A 48 -14.00 -1.33 -13.35
N ASP A 49 -13.04 -2.21 -13.02
CA ASP A 49 -13.36 -3.50 -12.40
C ASP A 49 -13.92 -3.31 -10.99
N ARG A 50 -14.94 -4.09 -10.64
CA ARG A 50 -15.39 -4.22 -9.24
C ARG A 50 -14.54 -5.25 -8.52
N VAL A 51 -14.09 -4.91 -7.32
CA VAL A 51 -13.28 -5.79 -6.48
C VAL A 51 -13.91 -5.99 -5.11
N ALA A 52 -13.84 -7.21 -4.60
CA ALA A 52 -14.15 -7.51 -3.21
C ALA A 52 -12.91 -7.31 -2.33
N ARG A 53 -13.12 -7.07 -1.03
CA ARG A 53 -12.02 -7.06 -0.05
C ARG A 53 -11.31 -8.42 -0.08
N GLY A 54 -9.98 -8.40 -0.16
CA GLY A 54 -9.17 -9.61 -0.27
C GLY A 54 -9.02 -10.17 -1.68
N GLN A 55 -9.69 -9.60 -2.70
CA GLN A 55 -9.48 -10.00 -4.10
C GLN A 55 -8.10 -9.58 -4.59
N VAL A 56 -7.45 -10.44 -5.40
CA VAL A 56 -6.14 -10.17 -5.98
C VAL A 56 -6.20 -8.99 -6.96
N LEU A 57 -5.34 -8.00 -6.75
CA LEU A 57 -5.14 -6.87 -7.67
C LEU A 57 -3.97 -7.11 -8.61
N PHE A 58 -2.86 -7.62 -8.07
CA PHE A 58 -1.67 -7.99 -8.84
C PHE A 58 -0.82 -9.01 -8.10
N THR A 59 0.09 -9.67 -8.83
CA THR A 59 1.09 -10.60 -8.30
C THR A 59 2.50 -10.12 -8.61
N ASP A 60 3.50 -10.65 -7.92
CA ASP A 60 4.90 -10.43 -8.31
C ASP A 60 5.38 -11.54 -9.25
N ARG A 61 5.84 -11.18 -10.46
CA ARG A 61 6.42 -12.13 -11.41
C ARG A 61 7.74 -12.74 -10.94
N LYS A 62 8.44 -12.11 -10.01
CA LYS A 62 9.72 -12.62 -9.47
C LYS A 62 9.53 -13.52 -8.25
N ALA A 63 8.42 -13.38 -7.55
CA ALA A 63 8.14 -14.10 -6.32
C ALA A 63 6.82 -14.86 -6.50
N GLU A 64 6.94 -16.09 -6.99
CA GLU A 64 5.79 -16.96 -7.22
C GLU A 64 5.00 -17.19 -5.92
N GLY A 65 3.67 -17.15 -6.02
CA GLY A 65 2.77 -17.28 -4.87
C GLY A 65 2.48 -15.97 -4.12
N VAL A 66 3.25 -14.89 -4.34
CA VAL A 66 2.97 -13.60 -3.70
C VAL A 66 1.82 -12.87 -4.41
N GLN A 67 0.77 -12.60 -3.64
CA GLN A 67 -0.45 -11.93 -4.11
C GLN A 67 -0.69 -10.63 -3.31
N PHE A 68 -1.03 -9.56 -4.02
CA PHE A 68 -1.38 -8.27 -3.44
C PHE A 68 -2.87 -8.04 -3.62
N THR A 69 -3.59 -7.90 -2.50
CA THR A 69 -5.05 -7.97 -2.47
C THR A 69 -5.69 -6.64 -2.09
N ALA A 70 -6.96 -6.49 -2.45
CA ALA A 70 -7.75 -5.30 -2.22
C ALA A 70 -7.97 -5.05 -0.72
N PRO A 71 -7.51 -3.92 -0.15
CA PRO A 71 -7.77 -3.57 1.25
C PRO A 71 -9.26 -3.25 1.52
N ALA A 72 -10.00 -2.82 0.50
CA ALA A 72 -11.43 -2.52 0.56
C ALA A 72 -12.16 -3.04 -0.68
N ALA A 73 -13.47 -3.23 -0.56
CA ALA A 73 -14.32 -3.50 -1.72
C ALA A 73 -14.69 -2.18 -2.42
N GLY A 74 -14.79 -2.20 -3.75
CA GLY A 74 -15.05 -0.99 -4.52
C GLY A 74 -14.84 -1.19 -6.02
N THR A 75 -14.49 -0.11 -6.71
CA THR A 75 -14.22 -0.12 -8.15
C THR A 75 -12.83 0.43 -8.39
N ILE A 76 -12.03 -0.25 -9.21
CA ILE A 76 -10.70 0.25 -9.56
C ILE A 76 -10.83 1.60 -10.28
N ALA A 77 -10.54 2.69 -9.59
CA ALA A 77 -10.62 4.03 -10.13
C ALA A 77 -9.46 4.30 -11.09
N ALA A 78 -8.25 3.87 -10.73
CA ALA A 78 -7.05 4.11 -11.54
C ALA A 78 -5.93 3.10 -11.25
N ILE A 79 -5.11 2.83 -12.28
CA ILE A 79 -3.83 2.14 -12.14
C ILE A 79 -2.74 3.09 -12.66
N ASN A 80 -2.08 3.77 -11.74
CA ASN A 80 -1.11 4.81 -12.08
C ASN A 80 0.26 4.18 -12.37
N ARG A 81 0.86 4.58 -13.49
CA ARG A 81 2.18 4.11 -13.92
C ARG A 81 3.12 5.28 -14.15
N GLY A 82 4.37 5.10 -13.72
CA GLY A 82 5.46 6.04 -13.93
C GLY A 82 6.32 5.69 -15.15
N PRO A 83 7.51 6.32 -15.26
CA PRO A 83 8.49 6.02 -16.30
C PRO A 83 8.81 4.52 -16.37
N LYS A 84 9.07 4.01 -17.58
CA LYS A 84 9.32 2.57 -17.83
C LYS A 84 8.19 1.65 -17.31
N ARG A 85 6.96 2.17 -17.18
CA ARG A 85 5.75 1.46 -16.71
C ARG A 85 5.81 0.95 -15.27
N VAL A 86 6.66 1.55 -14.42
CA VAL A 86 6.69 1.26 -12.98
C VAL A 86 5.30 1.49 -12.39
N LEU A 87 4.79 0.54 -11.60
CA LEU A 87 3.51 0.71 -10.90
C LEU A 87 3.69 1.72 -9.77
N LEU A 88 2.91 2.79 -9.79
CA LEU A 88 2.89 3.79 -8.71
C LEU A 88 1.80 3.46 -7.72
N SER A 89 0.57 3.26 -8.20
CA SER A 89 -0.55 2.90 -7.33
C SER A 89 -1.69 2.19 -8.05
N VAL A 90 -2.43 1.38 -7.30
CA VAL A 90 -3.73 0.81 -7.70
C VAL A 90 -4.77 1.41 -6.77
N VAL A 91 -5.65 2.24 -7.32
CA VAL A 91 -6.65 3.02 -6.57
C VAL A 91 -8.00 2.31 -6.67
N ILE A 92 -8.63 2.06 -5.52
CA ILE A 92 -9.96 1.47 -5.34
C ILE A 92 -10.89 2.51 -4.74
#